data_AF-A0A1J3JF50-F1
#
_entry.id   AF-A0A1J3JF50-F1
#
_cell.length_a   1.000
_cell.length_b   1.000
_cell.length_c   1.000
_cell.angle_alpha   90.00
_cell.angle_beta   90.00
_cell.angle_gamma   90.00
#
_symmetry.space_group_name_H-M   'P 1'
#
loop_
_entity.id
_entity.type
_entity.pdbx_description
1 polymer ?
#
loop_
_entity_poly.entity_id
_entity_poly.type
_entity_poly.pdbx_seq_one_letter_code
_entity_poly.pdbx_strand_id
1 'polypeptide(L)'
;RVTDCVPSVEAAEGDVFSDLSFSSTTMAVSSPTSSCNSSESFPLPSPNFASLPIVAMKRRIIEKILENRVTLIVGEPGCGKSSQVPQFLLEANMAPILCTQPRRFAVVAVAKMVAKSRNSDLGGEVGYHIGHSKILTEGSKILFKTAGVLLDEMLDK
;
A
#
# COMPACT_ATOMS: atom_id res chain seq x y z
N ARG A 1 18.75 4.13 32.72
CA ARG A 1 17.35 3.66 32.74
C ARG A 1 16.74 4.07 31.41
N VAL A 2 16.79 3.18 30.42
CA VAL A 2 16.24 3.43 29.08
C VAL A 2 14.77 3.05 29.17
N THR A 3 13.89 4.04 29.08
CA THR A 3 12.44 3.85 29.03
C THR A 3 12.03 3.34 27.66
N ASP A 4 11.15 2.34 27.71
CA ASP A 4 10.47 1.65 26.63
C ASP A 4 9.92 2.55 25.52
N CYS A 5 10.16 2.17 24.26
CA CYS A 5 9.33 2.57 23.12
C CYS A 5 8.80 1.31 22.44
N VAL A 6 7.74 0.75 23.02
CA VAL A 6 6.94 -0.31 22.40
C VAL A 6 5.94 0.37 21.45
N PRO A 7 5.89 0.06 20.15
CA PRO A 7 4.74 0.45 19.34
C PRO A 7 3.53 -0.36 19.82
N SER A 8 2.59 0.31 20.48
CA SER A 8 1.32 -0.27 20.93
C SER A 8 0.48 -0.68 19.72
N VAL A 9 0.28 -1.99 19.57
CA VAL A 9 -0.76 -2.57 18.70
C VAL A 9 -2.03 -2.59 19.55
N GLU A 10 -2.87 -1.59 19.39
CA GLU A 10 -4.13 -1.45 20.12
C GLU A 10 -5.30 -1.77 19.20
N ALA A 11 -6.21 -2.63 19.67
CA ALA A 11 -7.45 -2.94 18.96
C ALA A 11 -8.44 -1.79 19.15
N ALA A 12 -8.80 -1.09 18.08
CA ALA A 12 -9.78 -0.01 18.13
C ALA A 12 -11.11 -0.45 17.51
N GLU A 13 -12.18 -0.31 18.29
CA GLU A 13 -13.57 -0.30 17.83
C GLU A 13 -13.98 1.15 17.49
N GLY A 14 -14.68 1.35 16.36
CA GLY A 14 -15.70 2.40 16.18
C GLY A 14 -15.29 3.88 16.00
N ASP A 15 -15.80 4.46 14.90
CA ASP A 15 -16.26 5.85 14.69
C ASP A 15 -15.30 6.99 14.24
N VAL A 16 -15.43 7.28 12.92
CA VAL A 16 -15.64 8.58 12.22
C VAL A 16 -15.09 9.89 12.83
N PHE A 17 -14.21 10.61 12.11
CA PHE A 17 -14.44 11.99 11.62
C PHE A 17 -13.30 12.51 10.70
N SER A 18 -13.74 13.26 9.69
CA SER A 18 -13.14 14.42 8.98
C SER A 18 -12.07 15.20 9.77
N ASP A 19 -11.09 15.87 9.17
CA ASP A 19 -11.17 16.83 8.07
C ASP A 19 -9.81 17.00 7.38
N LEU A 20 -9.83 17.22 6.06
CA LEU A 20 -8.69 17.76 5.32
C LEU A 20 -8.78 19.28 5.32
N SER A 21 -7.69 19.95 5.69
CA SER A 21 -7.38 21.28 5.19
C SER A 21 -5.97 21.28 4.59
N PHE A 22 -5.86 21.46 3.28
CA PHE A 22 -4.62 21.95 2.69
C PHE A 22 -4.92 23.07 1.71
N SER A 23 -4.36 24.23 2.04
CA SER A 23 -4.56 25.49 1.35
C SER A 23 -3.79 25.52 0.02
N SER A 24 -4.41 26.23 -0.92
CA SER A 24 -4.01 26.47 -2.29
C SER A 24 -2.61 27.08 -2.45
N THR A 25 -1.87 26.65 -3.48
CA THR A 25 -0.97 27.55 -4.23
C THR A 25 -0.95 27.11 -5.70
N THR A 26 -1.48 27.99 -6.53
CA THR A 26 -1.47 28.02 -8.00
C THR A 26 -0.07 28.30 -8.55
N MET A 27 0.29 27.79 -9.74
CA MET A 27 0.91 28.59 -10.82
C MET A 27 0.83 27.89 -12.20
N ALA A 28 0.25 28.65 -13.13
CA ALA A 28 0.48 28.84 -14.58
C ALA A 28 0.81 27.66 -15.52
N VAL A 29 -0.03 27.58 -16.56
CA VAL A 29 0.10 26.82 -17.81
C VAL A 29 1.06 27.53 -18.77
N SER A 30 1.94 26.74 -19.40
CA SER A 30 2.49 27.04 -20.71
C SER A 30 2.80 25.73 -21.44
N SER A 31 2.02 25.43 -22.48
CA SER A 31 2.23 24.32 -23.40
C SER A 31 3.40 24.63 -24.35
N PRO A 32 4.17 23.61 -24.76
CA PRO A 32 4.31 23.39 -26.20
C PRO A 32 4.11 21.93 -26.58
N THR A 33 3.57 21.76 -27.79
CA THR A 33 3.40 20.51 -28.52
C THR A 33 4.75 19.93 -28.96
N SER A 34 5.07 18.71 -28.51
CA SER A 34 5.94 17.78 -29.23
C SER A 34 5.87 16.40 -28.58
N SER A 35 5.53 15.40 -29.39
CA SER A 35 5.46 13.99 -29.03
C SER A 35 6.73 13.48 -28.36
N CYS A 36 6.62 12.89 -27.17
CA CYS A 36 7.70 12.13 -26.55
C CYS A 36 7.17 10.97 -25.72
N ASN A 37 7.49 9.75 -26.14
CA ASN A 37 7.41 8.54 -25.32
C ASN A 37 8.37 8.73 -24.14
N SER A 38 7.84 9.04 -22.98
CA SER A 38 8.60 9.10 -21.74
C SER A 38 8.11 8.00 -20.81
N SER A 39 8.52 6.77 -21.10
CA SER A 39 8.73 5.77 -20.05
C SER A 39 9.90 6.26 -19.20
N GLU A 40 9.69 7.32 -18.41
CA GLU A 40 10.61 7.71 -17.36
C GLU A 40 10.51 6.64 -16.27
N SER A 41 11.30 5.59 -16.45
CA SER A 41 11.68 4.68 -15.39
C SER A 41 12.56 5.47 -14.43
N PHE A 42 11.93 6.26 -13.55
CA PHE A 42 12.57 6.68 -12.32
C PHE A 42 13.13 5.42 -11.66
N PRO A 43 14.47 5.29 -11.52
CA PRO A 43 15.05 4.13 -10.88
C PRO A 43 14.62 4.20 -9.42
N LEU A 44 13.56 3.47 -9.08
CA LEU A 44 13.17 3.35 -7.68
C LEU A 44 14.34 2.70 -6.97
N PRO A 45 14.93 3.37 -5.94
CA PRO A 45 16.03 2.81 -5.18
C PRO A 45 15.63 1.40 -4.75
N SER A 46 16.51 0.42 -4.93
CA SER A 46 16.28 -0.96 -4.52
C SER A 46 15.86 -0.94 -3.05
N PRO A 47 14.58 -1.24 -2.75
CA PRO A 47 14.06 -1.03 -1.42
C PRO A 47 14.66 -2.10 -0.51
N ASN A 48 15.65 -1.72 0.30
CA ASN A 48 16.25 -2.59 1.31
C ASN A 48 15.28 -2.67 2.49
N PHE A 49 14.33 -3.58 2.40
CA PHE A 49 13.27 -3.75 3.40
C PHE A 49 13.73 -4.43 4.70
N ALA A 50 14.92 -5.02 4.70
CA ALA A 50 15.45 -5.81 5.82
C ALA A 50 15.66 -4.99 7.11
N SER A 51 15.80 -3.66 7.03
CA SER A 51 16.03 -2.78 8.19
C SER A 51 14.77 -2.08 8.71
N LEU A 52 13.59 -2.37 8.17
CA LEU A 52 12.37 -1.68 8.60
C LEU A 52 11.88 -2.19 9.97
N PRO A 53 11.49 -1.30 10.90
CA PRO A 53 11.05 -1.68 12.24
C PRO A 53 9.92 -2.71 12.27
N ILE A 54 9.05 -2.68 11.25
CA ILE A 54 7.90 -3.59 11.15
C ILE A 54 8.28 -5.05 10.95
N VAL A 55 9.48 -5.34 10.43
CA VAL A 55 9.96 -6.71 10.18
C VAL A 55 10.15 -7.47 11.50
N ALA A 56 10.67 -6.80 12.54
CA ALA A 56 10.82 -7.38 13.87
C ALA A 56 9.46 -7.77 14.49
N MET A 57 8.38 -7.11 14.08
CA MET A 57 7.02 -7.32 14.59
C MET A 57 6.21 -8.32 13.77
N LYS A 58 6.77 -8.89 12.69
CA LYS A 58 6.08 -9.77 11.73
C LYS A 58 5.24 -10.86 12.41
N ARG A 59 5.85 -11.63 13.33
CA ARG A 59 5.17 -12.74 14.01
C ARG A 59 3.96 -12.25 14.81
N ARG A 60 4.13 -11.19 15.60
CA ARG A 60 3.05 -10.61 16.41
C ARG A 60 1.93 -10.05 15.54
N ILE A 61 2.24 -9.46 14.38
CA ILE A 61 1.24 -8.96 13.44
C ILE A 61 0.39 -10.12 12.89
N ILE A 62 1.02 -11.19 12.42
CA ILE A 62 0.31 -12.36 11.86
C ILE A 62 -0.57 -13.01 12.94
N GLU A 63 -0.03 -13.26 14.14
CA GLU A 63 -0.79 -13.83 15.26
C GLU A 63 -2.03 -12.98 15.58
N LYS A 64 -1.88 -11.66 15.70
CA LYS A 64 -3.02 -10.78 16.02
C LYS A 64 -4.07 -10.74 14.92
N ILE A 65 -3.68 -10.79 13.66
CA ILE A 65 -4.61 -10.83 12.53
C ILE A 65 -5.35 -12.18 12.47
N LEU A 66 -4.71 -13.29 12.86
CA LEU A 66 -5.37 -14.60 12.93
C LEU A 66 -6.35 -14.70 14.10
N GLU A 67 -6.04 -14.07 15.23
CA GLU A 67 -6.89 -14.06 16.42
C GLU A 67 -8.10 -13.13 16.28
N ASN A 68 -8.02 -12.07 15.47
CA ASN A 68 -9.01 -11.00 15.43
C ASN A 68 -9.52 -10.73 14.01
N ARG A 69 -10.84 -10.58 13.85
CA ARG A 69 -11.42 -10.19 12.55
C ARG A 69 -10.94 -8.81 12.08
N VAL A 70 -10.68 -7.89 13.02
CA VAL A 70 -10.19 -6.54 12.74
C VAL A 70 -8.98 -6.29 13.63
N THR A 71 -7.88 -5.82 13.03
CA THR A 71 -6.64 -5.47 13.73
C THR A 71 -6.17 -4.09 13.27
N LEU A 72 -5.95 -3.18 14.21
CA LEU A 72 -5.37 -1.86 13.93
C LEU A 72 -3.84 -1.92 14.12
N ILE A 73 -3.11 -1.56 13.06
CA ILE A 73 -1.64 -1.51 13.08
C ILE A 73 -1.21 -0.05 13.01
N VAL A 74 -0.73 0.46 14.14
CA VAL A 74 -0.20 1.83 14.26
C VAL A 74 1.32 1.82 14.16
N GLY A 75 1.87 2.82 13.48
CA GLY A 75 3.31 3.05 13.41
C GLY A 75 3.62 4.31 12.62
N GLU A 76 4.83 4.84 12.76
CA GLU A 76 5.24 6.08 12.09
C GLU A 76 5.25 5.94 10.54
N PRO A 77 5.08 7.03 9.79
CA PRO A 77 5.33 7.03 8.35
C PRO A 77 6.73 6.49 8.04
N GLY A 78 6.87 5.72 6.94
CA GLY A 78 8.17 5.11 6.58
C GLY A 78 8.52 3.82 7.34
N CYS A 79 7.76 3.41 8.36
CA CYS A 79 8.04 2.17 9.08
C CYS A 79 7.73 0.88 8.28
N GLY A 80 7.13 1.00 7.09
CA GLY A 80 6.92 -0.12 6.16
C GLY A 80 5.54 -0.75 6.13
N LYS A 81 4.52 -0.19 6.81
CA LYS A 81 3.16 -0.78 6.90
C LYS A 81 2.59 -1.19 5.55
N SER A 82 2.40 -0.22 4.65
CA SER A 82 1.72 -0.43 3.37
C SER A 82 2.49 -1.34 2.41
N SER A 83 3.79 -1.56 2.65
CA SER A 83 4.64 -2.39 1.80
C SER A 83 4.91 -3.79 2.38
N GLN A 84 5.05 -3.93 3.69
CA GLN A 84 5.51 -5.16 4.35
C GLN A 84 4.36 -6.01 4.89
N VAL A 85 3.32 -5.39 5.46
CA VAL A 85 2.17 -6.15 6.00
C VAL A 85 1.52 -7.05 4.93
N PRO A 86 1.28 -6.58 3.69
CA PRO A 86 0.70 -7.44 2.65
C PRO A 86 1.59 -8.64 2.30
N GLN A 87 2.91 -8.47 2.35
CA GLN A 87 3.86 -9.55 2.09
C GLN A 87 3.87 -10.57 3.23
N PHE A 88 3.79 -10.12 4.48
CA PHE A 88 3.69 -11.02 5.63
C PHE A 88 2.44 -11.88 5.59
N LEU A 89 1.30 -11.28 5.21
CA LEU A 89 0.03 -11.98 5.03
C LEU A 89 0.11 -13.00 3.89
N LEU A 90 0.76 -12.64 2.78
CA LEU A 90 0.94 -13.56 1.67
C LEU A 90 1.79 -14.78 2.07
N GLU A 91 2.88 -14.56 2.80
CA GLU A 91 3.74 -15.63 3.33
C GLU A 91 3.05 -16.50 4.38
N ALA A 92 2.04 -15.97 5.07
CA ALA A 92 1.14 -16.72 5.95
C ALA A 92 0.00 -17.44 5.19
N ASN A 93 0.04 -17.48 3.85
CA ASN A 93 -0.98 -18.06 2.97
C ASN A 93 -2.38 -17.43 3.12
N MET A 94 -2.46 -16.14 3.45
CA MET A 94 -3.72 -15.41 3.64
C MET A 94 -4.19 -14.67 2.37
N ALA A 95 -3.95 -15.25 1.19
CA ALA A 95 -4.39 -14.67 -0.08
C ALA A 95 -5.88 -14.99 -0.36
N PRO A 96 -6.61 -14.13 -1.10
CA PRO A 96 -6.17 -12.87 -1.73
C PRO A 96 -6.11 -11.68 -0.75
N ILE A 97 -5.14 -10.79 -0.95
CA ILE A 97 -4.92 -9.60 -0.13
C ILE A 97 -5.25 -8.36 -0.94
N LEU A 98 -6.17 -7.55 -0.43
CA LEU A 98 -6.54 -6.27 -1.02
C LEU A 98 -6.09 -5.13 -0.10
N CYS A 99 -5.37 -4.17 -0.67
CA CYS A 99 -4.87 -3.00 0.05
C CYS A 99 -5.36 -1.73 -0.65
N THR A 100 -6.02 -0.85 0.10
CA THR A 100 -6.43 0.46 -0.41
C THR A 100 -5.38 1.52 -0.11
N GLN A 101 -5.27 2.50 -0.99
CA GLN A 101 -4.53 3.74 -0.75
C GLN A 101 -5.38 4.94 -1.19
N PRO A 102 -5.36 6.06 -0.45
CA PRO A 102 -6.16 7.23 -0.81
C PRO A 102 -5.61 7.96 -2.04
N ARG A 103 -4.31 7.83 -2.34
CA ARG A 103 -3.65 8.53 -3.45
C ARG A 103 -3.28 7.56 -4.57
N ARG A 104 -3.63 7.90 -5.81
CA ARG A 104 -3.29 7.11 -7.02
C ARG A 104 -1.79 6.83 -7.14
N PHE A 105 -0.94 7.82 -6.89
CA PHE A 105 0.52 7.64 -6.95
C PHE A 105 1.02 6.63 -5.92
N ALA A 106 0.44 6.60 -4.72
CA ALA A 106 0.82 5.64 -3.67
C ALA A 106 0.48 4.20 -4.07
N VAL A 107 -0.67 3.97 -4.70
CA VAL A 107 -1.04 2.64 -5.24
C VAL A 107 0.03 2.12 -6.20
N VAL A 108 0.39 2.94 -7.20
CA VAL A 108 1.34 2.55 -8.24
C VAL A 108 2.74 2.36 -7.67
N ALA A 109 3.20 3.29 -6.82
CA ALA A 109 4.53 3.23 -6.22
C ALA A 109 4.69 2.00 -5.32
N VAL A 110 3.72 1.73 -4.44
CA VAL A 110 3.78 0.57 -3.54
C VAL A 110 3.68 -0.73 -4.32
N ALA A 111 2.78 -0.85 -5.31
CA ALA A 111 2.67 -2.04 -6.14
C ALA A 111 3.99 -2.35 -6.87
N LYS A 112 4.61 -1.35 -7.50
CA LYS A 112 5.93 -1.48 -8.16
C LYS A 112 7.00 -1.94 -7.20
N MET A 113 7.06 -1.30 -6.04
CA MET A 113 8.06 -1.58 -5.01
C MET A 113 7.92 -2.99 -4.44
N VAL A 114 6.68 -3.43 -4.18
CA VAL A 114 6.39 -4.78 -3.65
C VAL A 114 6.61 -5.86 -4.71
N ALA A 115 6.23 -5.62 -5.97
CA ALA A 115 6.52 -6.53 -7.08
C ALA A 115 8.03 -6.76 -7.24
N LYS A 116 8.82 -5.67 -7.24
CA LYS A 116 10.29 -5.72 -7.24
C LYS A 116 10.84 -6.46 -6.02
N SER A 117 10.29 -6.23 -4.83
CA SER A 117 10.68 -6.94 -3.60
C SER A 117 10.51 -8.45 -3.69
N ARG A 118 9.46 -8.89 -4.39
CA ARG A 118 9.08 -10.29 -4.53
C ARG A 118 9.68 -10.96 -5.76
N ASN A 119 10.53 -10.26 -6.51
CA ASN A 119 11.07 -10.72 -7.79
C ASN A 119 9.96 -11.17 -8.76
N SER A 120 8.83 -10.45 -8.76
CA SER A 120 7.69 -10.70 -9.64
C SER A 120 7.43 -9.50 -10.53
N ASP A 121 6.99 -9.75 -11.75
CA ASP A 121 6.54 -8.69 -12.64
C ASP A 121 5.21 -8.09 -12.15
N LEU A 122 5.04 -6.79 -12.38
CA LEU A 122 3.76 -6.13 -12.13
C LEU A 122 2.65 -6.78 -12.96
N GLY A 123 1.54 -7.10 -12.30
CA GLY A 123 0.42 -7.82 -12.89
C GLY A 123 0.54 -9.35 -12.76
N GLY A 124 1.69 -9.87 -12.35
CA GLY A 124 1.88 -11.26 -11.95
C GLY A 124 1.32 -11.51 -10.55
N GLU A 125 2.19 -11.76 -9.57
CA GLU A 125 1.79 -12.00 -8.16
C GLU A 125 1.23 -10.73 -7.49
N VAL A 126 1.68 -9.55 -7.93
CA VAL A 126 1.31 -8.25 -7.38
C VAL A 126 0.70 -7.38 -8.48
N GLY A 127 -0.52 -6.87 -8.25
CA GLY A 127 -1.25 -6.03 -9.21
C GLY A 127 -1.82 -4.75 -8.58
N TYR A 128 -2.35 -3.88 -9.43
CA TYR A 128 -3.09 -2.70 -8.98
C TYR A 128 -4.26 -2.30 -9.88
N HIS A 129 -5.21 -1.52 -9.33
CA HIS A 129 -6.34 -0.94 -10.06
C HIS A 129 -6.58 0.52 -9.60
N ILE A 130 -6.43 1.48 -10.52
CA ILE A 130 -6.68 2.91 -10.27
C ILE A 130 -7.51 3.54 -11.40
N GLY A 131 -8.67 4.12 -11.08
CA GLY A 131 -9.60 4.63 -12.12
C GLY A 131 -9.81 3.58 -13.21
N HIS A 132 -9.49 3.92 -14.45
CA HIS A 132 -9.57 3.00 -15.60
C HIS A 132 -8.27 2.22 -15.91
N SER A 133 -7.21 2.38 -15.10
CA SER A 133 -5.93 1.67 -15.29
C SER A 133 -5.88 0.46 -14.37
N LYS A 134 -5.95 -0.73 -14.97
CA LYS A 134 -5.95 -2.03 -14.29
C LYS A 134 -4.77 -2.86 -14.78
N ILE A 135 -3.86 -3.21 -13.86
CA ILE A 135 -2.74 -4.11 -14.10
C ILE A 135 -2.82 -5.23 -13.06
N LEU A 136 -3.56 -6.28 -13.39
CA LEU A 136 -3.68 -7.50 -12.59
C LEU A 136 -4.09 -8.67 -13.48
N THR A 137 -3.78 -9.88 -13.04
CA THR A 137 -4.21 -11.14 -13.65
C THR A 137 -4.95 -11.98 -12.63
N GLU A 138 -5.54 -13.10 -13.05
CA GLU A 138 -6.14 -14.09 -12.12
C GLU A 138 -5.10 -14.66 -11.13
N GLY A 139 -3.81 -14.60 -11.47
CA GLY A 139 -2.71 -15.02 -10.60
C GLY A 139 -2.27 -13.97 -9.57
N SER A 140 -2.85 -12.77 -9.58
CA SER A 140 -2.48 -11.71 -8.64
C SER A 140 -3.03 -11.97 -7.24
N LYS A 141 -2.13 -12.17 -6.28
CA LYS A 141 -2.46 -12.48 -4.88
C LYS A 141 -2.49 -11.23 -4.00
N ILE A 142 -1.70 -10.21 -4.34
CA ILE A 142 -1.71 -8.90 -3.68
C ILE A 142 -2.22 -7.85 -4.66
N LEU A 143 -3.30 -7.17 -4.31
CA LEU A 143 -3.90 -6.12 -5.10
C LEU A 143 -3.89 -4.78 -4.37
N PHE A 144 -3.33 -3.76 -5.00
CA PHE A 144 -3.42 -2.38 -4.52
C PHE A 144 -4.47 -1.59 -5.30
N LYS A 145 -5.44 -0.97 -4.63
CA LYS A 145 -6.49 -0.19 -5.28
C LYS A 145 -6.62 1.20 -4.69
N THR A 146 -7.15 2.14 -5.47
CA THR A 146 -7.69 3.37 -4.87
C THR A 146 -8.99 3.09 -4.15
N ALA A 147 -9.28 3.86 -3.10
CA ALA A 147 -10.56 3.76 -2.39
C ALA A 147 -11.77 3.89 -3.33
N GLY A 148 -11.77 4.85 -4.26
CA GLY A 148 -12.87 5.03 -5.23
C GLY A 148 -13.16 3.77 -6.05
N VAL A 149 -12.12 3.18 -6.67
CA VAL A 149 -12.27 1.92 -7.43
C VAL A 149 -12.84 0.79 -6.59
N LEU A 150 -12.43 0.66 -5.33
CA LEU A 150 -12.99 -0.38 -4.46
C LEU A 150 -14.48 -0.12 -4.16
N LEU A 151 -14.85 1.14 -3.91
CA LEU A 151 -16.24 1.51 -3.65
C LEU A 151 -17.11 1.26 -4.88
N ASP A 152 -16.66 1.63 -6.08
CA ASP A 152 -17.38 1.40 -7.34
C ASP A 152 -17.64 -0.12 -7.53
N GLU A 153 -16.60 -0.96 -7.35
CA GLU A 153 -16.72 -2.42 -7.44
C GLU A 153 -17.65 -3.05 -6.39
N MET A 154 -17.88 -2.37 -5.26
CA MET A 154 -18.81 -2.82 -4.21
C MET A 154 -20.25 -2.38 -4.49
N LEU A 155 -20.44 -1.27 -5.20
CA LEU A 155 -21.76 -0.76 -5.58
C LEU A 155 -22.31 -1.46 -6.82
N ASP A 156 -21.42 -1.89 -7.72
CA ASP A 156 -21.79 -2.61 -8.96
C ASP A 156 -22.11 -4.11 -8.71
N LYS A 157 -22.07 -4.57 -7.45
CA LYS A 157 -22.40 -5.94 -7.02
C LYS A 157 -23.72 -6.00 -6.29
#